data_AF-A0A2D6WQ03-F1
#
_entry.id   AF-A0A2D6WQ03-F1
#
_cell.length_a   1.000
_cell.length_b   1.000
_cell.length_c   1.000
_cell.angle_alpha   90.00
_cell.angle_beta   90.00
_cell.angle_gamma   90.00
#
_symmetry.space_group_name_H-M   'P 1'
#
loop_
_entity.id
_entity.type
_entity.pdbx_description
1 polymer ?
#
loop_
_entity_poly.entity_id
_entity_poly.type
_entity_poly.pdbx_seq_one_letter_code
_entity_poly.pdbx_strand_id
1 'polypeptide(L)'
;SADEASWKVCRIEGKTTIKGGRTQLNLHDGRNILVDDPSKDAYSTGDSLKISLPDQKVVEHIRFAEGTRCYLIGGAHVGSTAEVTEYVEKRSSMPNEVQFDGFGTVARNVFAIGDASMPLTEVAE
;
A
#
# COMPACT_ATOMS: atom_id res chain seq x y z
N SER A 1 -19.45 -2.15 -7.21
CA SER A 1 -20.13 -2.83 -8.35
C SER A 1 -19.56 -4.23 -8.54
N ALA A 2 -20.13 -5.07 -9.42
CA ALA A 2 -19.54 -6.38 -9.74
C ALA A 2 -18.10 -6.27 -10.30
N ASP A 3 -17.81 -5.18 -11.03
CA ASP A 3 -16.48 -4.91 -11.56
C ASP A 3 -15.45 -4.58 -10.46
N GLU A 4 -15.84 -3.85 -9.41
CA GLU A 4 -14.97 -3.57 -8.26
C GLU A 4 -14.66 -4.82 -7.42
N ALA A 5 -15.58 -5.79 -7.37
CA ALA A 5 -15.37 -7.04 -6.67
C ALA A 5 -14.33 -7.96 -7.34
N SER A 6 -13.95 -7.67 -8.59
CA SER A 6 -12.97 -8.45 -9.35
C SER A 6 -11.53 -8.15 -8.98
N TRP A 7 -11.27 -7.16 -8.11
CA TRP A 7 -9.92 -6.79 -7.71
C TRP A 7 -9.84 -6.37 -6.24
N LYS A 8 -8.61 -6.29 -5.72
CA LYS A 8 -8.31 -5.82 -4.37
C LYS A 8 -7.01 -5.04 -4.36
N VAL A 9 -6.91 -3.98 -3.56
CA VAL A 9 -5.62 -3.33 -3.27
C VAL A 9 -4.98 -3.99 -2.05
N CYS A 10 -3.69 -4.33 -2.18
CA CYS A 10 -2.90 -4.95 -1.14
C CYS A 10 -1.56 -4.25 -0.94
N ARG A 11 -1.31 -3.71 0.25
CA ARG A 11 -0.01 -3.15 0.65
C ARG A 11 1.05 -4.22 0.81
N ILE A 12 2.27 -3.93 0.35
CA ILE A 12 3.48 -4.74 0.55
C ILE A 12 4.06 -4.41 1.93
N GLU A 13 4.04 -5.39 2.84
CA GLU A 13 4.62 -5.27 4.19
C GLU A 13 6.10 -5.66 4.19
N GLY A 14 6.51 -6.56 3.29
CA GLY A 14 7.86 -7.07 3.27
C GLY A 14 8.21 -7.74 1.97
N LYS A 15 9.51 -7.94 1.78
CA LYS A 15 10.07 -8.70 0.67
C LYS A 15 11.15 -9.64 1.17
N THR A 16 11.11 -10.88 0.70
CA THR A 16 12.08 -11.90 1.06
C THR A 16 12.60 -12.56 -0.22
N THR A 17 13.92 -12.55 -0.42
CA THR A 17 14.53 -13.31 -1.52
C THR A 17 14.58 -14.78 -1.15
N ILE A 18 14.00 -15.62 -2.01
CA ILE A 18 13.92 -17.07 -1.81
C ILE A 18 14.95 -17.80 -2.68
N LYS A 19 15.09 -19.11 -2.44
CA LYS A 19 15.99 -19.97 -3.23
C LYS A 19 15.66 -19.88 -4.72
N GLY A 20 16.70 -19.81 -5.55
CA GLY A 20 16.56 -19.62 -7.00
C GLY A 20 16.47 -18.16 -7.45
N GLY A 21 16.81 -17.20 -6.58
CA GLY A 21 16.96 -15.78 -6.95
C GLY A 21 15.65 -15.02 -7.09
N ARG A 22 14.51 -15.65 -6.80
CA ARG A 22 13.18 -15.05 -6.87
C ARG A 22 12.88 -14.24 -5.62
N THR A 23 12.02 -13.24 -5.73
CA THR A 23 11.58 -12.42 -4.60
C THR A 23 10.13 -12.71 -4.27
N GLN A 24 9.84 -12.95 -3.00
CA GLN A 24 8.50 -13.08 -2.46
C GLN A 24 8.08 -11.74 -1.85
N LEU A 25 6.98 -11.18 -2.34
CA LEU A 25 6.31 -10.04 -1.74
C LEU A 25 5.31 -10.54 -0.71
N ASN A 26 5.42 -10.05 0.51
CA ASN A 26 4.53 -10.35 1.62
C ASN A 26 3.48 -9.24 1.73
N LEU A 27 2.21 -9.58 1.53
CA LEU A 27 1.11 -8.61 1.55
C LEU A 27 0.45 -8.53 2.93
N HIS A 28 -0.15 -7.39 3.24
CA HIS A 28 -0.80 -7.13 4.54
C HIS A 28 -1.94 -8.10 4.89
N ASP A 29 -2.55 -8.74 3.89
CA ASP A 29 -3.65 -9.69 4.06
C ASP A 29 -3.18 -11.15 4.19
N GLY A 30 -1.87 -11.37 4.37
CA GLY A 30 -1.24 -12.68 4.56
C GLY A 30 -0.92 -13.43 3.27
N ARG A 31 -1.23 -12.85 2.10
CA ARG A 31 -0.88 -13.44 0.81
C ARG A 31 0.59 -13.22 0.47
N ASN A 32 1.12 -14.10 -0.38
CA ASN A 32 2.48 -14.04 -0.89
C ASN A 32 2.46 -14.08 -2.42
N ILE A 33 3.11 -13.10 -3.07
CA ILE A 33 3.27 -13.06 -4.53
C ILE A 33 4.74 -13.31 -4.85
N LEU A 34 5.00 -14.26 -5.75
CA LEU A 34 6.35 -14.55 -6.25
C LEU A 34 6.63 -13.70 -7.49
N VAL A 35 7.79 -13.06 -7.50
CA VAL A 35 8.29 -12.25 -8.60
C VAL A 35 9.64 -12.81 -9.01
N ASP A 36 9.76 -13.18 -10.29
CA ASP A 36 10.99 -13.79 -10.80
C ASP A 36 12.13 -12.77 -10.96
N ASP A 37 11.79 -11.51 -11.27
CA ASP A 37 12.75 -10.43 -11.47
C ASP A 37 12.37 -9.18 -10.63
N PRO A 38 12.92 -9.03 -9.42
CA PRO A 38 12.63 -7.88 -8.56
C PRO A 38 13.14 -6.54 -9.12
N SER A 39 14.03 -6.56 -10.12
CA SER A 39 14.63 -5.34 -10.69
C SER A 39 13.73 -4.67 -11.73
N LYS A 40 12.85 -5.43 -12.38
CA LYS A 40 11.95 -4.91 -13.42
C LYS A 40 10.81 -4.07 -12.88
N ASP A 41 10.26 -4.48 -11.75
CA ASP A 41 9.01 -3.91 -11.24
C ASP A 41 9.21 -2.94 -10.07
N ALA A 42 10.45 -2.79 -9.58
CA ALA A 42 10.85 -1.83 -8.54
C ALA A 42 9.96 -1.83 -7.28
N TYR A 43 9.39 -2.99 -6.90
CA TYR A 43 8.52 -3.12 -5.74
C TYR A 43 9.25 -2.78 -4.42
N SER A 44 8.64 -1.89 -3.63
CA SER A 44 9.15 -1.45 -2.34
C SER A 44 8.13 -1.67 -1.22
N THR A 45 8.62 -1.85 0.00
CA THR A 45 7.75 -1.91 1.17
C THR A 45 7.01 -0.58 1.34
N GLY A 46 5.72 -0.64 1.67
CA GLY A 46 4.84 0.53 1.75
C GLY A 46 4.07 0.82 0.46
N ASP A 47 4.58 0.35 -0.69
CA ASP A 47 3.81 0.35 -1.94
C ASP A 47 2.59 -0.58 -1.82
N SER A 48 1.64 -0.38 -2.74
CA SER A 48 0.46 -1.24 -2.83
C SER A 48 0.30 -1.84 -4.22
N LEU A 49 -0.32 -3.00 -4.29
CA LEU A 49 -0.60 -3.73 -5.52
C LEU A 49 -2.09 -3.88 -5.69
N LYS A 50 -2.61 -3.52 -6.86
CA LYS A 50 -3.94 -3.92 -7.27
C LYS A 50 -3.84 -5.32 -7.85
N ILE A 51 -4.49 -6.27 -7.22
CA ILE A 51 -4.51 -7.67 -7.64
C ILE A 51 -5.89 -8.05 -8.14
N SER A 52 -5.95 -8.87 -9.18
CA SER A 52 -7.19 -9.47 -9.65
C SER A 52 -7.63 -10.62 -8.73
N LEU A 53 -8.93 -10.84 -8.64
CA LEU A 53 -9.55 -11.95 -7.92
C LEU A 53 -10.39 -12.77 -8.91
N PRO A 54 -10.34 -14.11 -8.84
CA PRO A 54 -9.62 -14.94 -7.88
C PRO A 54 -8.17 -15.31 -8.29
N ASP A 55 -7.70 -14.91 -9.48
CA ASP A 55 -6.44 -15.39 -10.08
C ASP A 55 -5.18 -14.72 -9.52
N GLN A 56 -5.30 -13.66 -8.72
CA GLN A 56 -4.21 -13.03 -7.95
C GLN A 56 -3.06 -12.49 -8.81
N LYS A 57 -3.36 -12.04 -10.02
CA LYS A 57 -2.37 -11.38 -10.87
C LYS A 57 -2.24 -9.92 -10.46
N VAL A 58 -1.02 -9.39 -10.50
CA VAL A 58 -0.77 -7.97 -10.31
C VAL A 58 -1.27 -7.24 -11.56
N VAL A 59 -2.29 -6.40 -11.37
CA VAL A 59 -2.89 -5.56 -12.41
C VAL A 59 -2.19 -4.19 -12.44
N GLU A 60 -1.86 -3.67 -11.26
CA GLU A 60 -1.31 -2.32 -11.10
C GLU A 60 -0.40 -2.25 -9.88
N HIS A 61 0.67 -1.47 -10.01
CA HIS A 61 1.57 -1.11 -8.91
C HIS A 61 1.36 0.34 -8.52
N ILE A 62 0.93 0.55 -7.28
CA ILE A 62 0.69 1.85 -6.68
C ILE A 62 1.90 2.19 -5.82
N ARG A 63 2.76 3.06 -6.33
CA ARG A 63 3.97 3.48 -5.64
C ARG A 63 3.65 4.44 -4.49
N PHE A 64 4.26 4.21 -3.34
CA PHE A 64 4.21 5.13 -2.21
C PHE A 64 5.26 6.23 -2.40
N ALA A 65 4.79 7.43 -2.75
CA ALA A 65 5.62 8.60 -2.97
C ALA A 65 4.84 9.89 -2.59
N GLU A 66 5.52 11.03 -2.65
CA GLU A 66 4.87 12.34 -2.58
C GLU A 66 3.79 12.47 -3.66
N GLY A 67 2.66 13.05 -3.30
CA GLY A 67 1.47 13.16 -4.14
C GLY A 67 0.62 11.88 -4.20
N THR A 68 1.10 10.73 -3.70
CA THR A 68 0.28 9.53 -3.66
C THR A 68 -0.89 9.70 -2.70
N ARG A 69 -2.11 9.45 -3.18
CA ARG A 69 -3.30 9.38 -2.33
C ARG A 69 -3.26 8.13 -1.44
N CYS A 70 -3.43 8.35 -0.15
CA CYS A 70 -3.41 7.31 0.87
C CYS A 70 -4.69 7.29 1.70
N TYR A 71 -5.04 6.10 2.17
CA TYR A 71 -6.05 5.87 3.19
C TYR A 71 -5.39 5.62 4.54
N LEU A 72 -5.93 6.23 5.60
CA LEU A 72 -5.39 6.11 6.94
C LEU A 72 -6.08 4.97 7.70
N ILE A 73 -5.31 3.95 8.04
CA ILE A 73 -5.80 2.72 8.66
C ILE A 73 -5.66 2.70 10.20
N GLY A 74 -5.08 3.74 10.80
CA GLY A 74 -4.90 3.81 12.24
C GLY A 74 -4.48 5.18 12.76
N GLY A 75 -4.51 5.35 14.09
CA GLY A 75 -4.23 6.62 14.75
C GLY A 75 -5.46 7.54 14.81
N ALA A 76 -5.22 8.83 15.06
CA ALA A 76 -6.29 9.82 15.25
C ALA A 76 -7.08 10.15 13.97
N HIS A 77 -6.46 9.95 12.79
CA HIS A 77 -7.04 10.28 11.48
C HIS A 77 -7.55 9.04 10.72
N VAL A 78 -7.78 7.92 11.41
CA VAL A 78 -8.27 6.68 10.80
C VAL A 78 -9.58 6.92 10.03
N GLY A 79 -9.72 6.28 8.86
CA GLY A 79 -10.91 6.40 8.02
C GLY A 79 -10.87 7.54 7.00
N SER A 80 -9.88 8.43 7.08
CA SER A 80 -9.72 9.53 6.13
C SER A 80 -8.78 9.19 4.97
N THR A 81 -8.91 9.93 3.87
CA THR A 81 -7.94 9.92 2.77
C THR A 81 -7.21 11.25 2.69
N ALA A 82 -5.91 11.20 2.45
CA ALA A 82 -5.07 12.38 2.26
C ALA A 82 -3.93 12.07 1.28
N GLU A 83 -3.38 13.11 0.68
CA GLU A 83 -2.24 13.03 -0.24
C GLU A 83 -0.93 13.25 0.53
N VAL A 84 0.06 12.38 0.28
CA VAL A 84 1.36 12.46 0.96
C VAL A 84 2.08 13.74 0.53
N THR A 85 2.50 14.55 1.50
CA THR A 85 3.37 15.71 1.27
C THR A 85 4.84 15.34 1.42
N GLU A 86 5.19 14.56 2.45
CA GLU A 86 6.59 14.19 2.70
C GLU A 86 6.69 12.84 3.40
N TYR A 87 7.69 12.05 3.04
CA TYR A 87 8.09 10.85 3.77
C TYR A 87 9.39 11.10 4.53
N VAL A 88 9.31 11.04 5.86
CA VAL A 88 10.42 11.36 6.76
C VAL A 88 11.02 10.06 7.31
N GLU A 89 12.16 9.66 6.74
CA GLU A 89 12.93 8.53 7.24
C GLU A 89 13.70 8.88 8.52
N LYS A 90 13.42 8.17 9.60
CA LYS A 90 14.13 8.31 10.87
C LYS A 90 15.21 7.25 10.96
N ARG A 91 16.48 7.66 11.05
CA ARG A 91 17.62 6.75 11.27
C ARG A 91 17.73 6.33 12.75
N SER A 92 16.64 5.81 13.31
CA SER A 92 16.56 5.33 14.71
C SER A 92 15.53 4.20 14.84
N SER A 93 15.26 3.74 16.07
CA SER A 93 14.18 2.79 16.35
C SER A 93 12.78 3.41 16.28
N MET A 94 12.69 4.74 16.13
CA MET A 94 11.41 5.41 15.97
C MET A 94 10.82 5.06 14.60
N PRO A 95 9.50 4.79 14.50
CA PRO A 95 8.87 4.57 13.22
C PRO A 95 9.06 5.77 12.28
N ASN A 96 9.20 5.49 10.99
CA ASN A 96 9.18 6.53 9.96
C ASN A 96 7.83 7.24 9.96
N GLU A 97 7.85 8.52 9.60
CA GLU A 97 6.69 9.39 9.60
C GLU A 97 6.32 9.82 8.19
N VAL A 98 5.04 10.07 8.00
CA VAL A 98 4.45 10.56 6.76
C VAL A 98 3.70 11.84 7.11
N GLN A 99 4.04 12.92 6.41
CA GLN A 99 3.38 14.20 6.55
C GLN A 99 2.31 14.36 5.46
N PHE A 100 1.20 14.92 5.88
CA PHE A 100 0.05 15.32 5.07
C PHE A 100 -0.21 16.81 5.32
N ASP A 101 -1.16 17.39 4.59
CA ASP A 101 -1.56 18.78 4.83
C ASP A 101 -2.16 18.96 6.24
N GLY A 102 -1.42 19.65 7.10
CA GLY A 102 -1.83 19.99 8.47
C GLY A 102 -1.63 18.93 9.55
N PHE A 103 -1.18 17.71 9.21
CA PHE A 103 -0.93 16.65 10.21
C PHE A 103 0.08 15.61 9.75
N GLY A 104 0.61 14.84 10.70
CA GLY A 104 1.53 13.72 10.43
C GLY A 104 1.12 12.45 11.16
N THR A 105 1.46 11.30 10.59
CA THR A 105 1.27 9.99 11.21
C THR A 105 2.44 9.07 10.91
N VAL A 106 2.51 7.94 11.61
CA VAL A 106 3.54 6.92 11.36
C VAL A 106 3.24 6.15 10.08
N ALA A 107 4.26 5.78 9.31
CA ALA A 107 4.13 5.12 8.01
C ALA A 107 3.26 3.83 8.06
N ARG A 108 3.28 3.11 9.18
CA ARG A 108 2.44 1.92 9.39
C ARG A 108 0.93 2.20 9.26
N ASN A 109 0.50 3.43 9.58
CA ASN A 109 -0.90 3.85 9.55
C ASN A 109 -1.34 4.32 8.16
N VAL A 110 -0.44 4.33 7.18
CA VAL A 110 -0.68 4.87 5.83
C VAL A 110 -0.77 3.74 4.82
N PHE A 111 -1.84 3.72 4.04
CA PHE A 111 -2.07 2.72 3.00
C PHE A 111 -2.22 3.40 1.64
N ALA A 112 -1.29 3.16 0.72
CA ALA A 112 -1.34 3.75 -0.62
C ALA A 112 -2.52 3.18 -1.43
N ILE A 113 -3.44 4.04 -1.87
CA ILE A 113 -4.60 3.62 -2.67
C ILE A 113 -4.56 4.20 -4.09
N GLY A 114 -3.79 5.26 -4.34
CA GLY A 114 -3.71 5.89 -5.65
C GLY A 114 -5.10 6.32 -6.14
N ASP A 115 -5.42 5.99 -7.38
CA ASP A 115 -6.72 6.28 -8.01
C ASP A 115 -7.78 5.22 -7.73
N ALA A 116 -7.48 4.23 -6.87
CA ALA A 116 -8.48 3.21 -6.53
C ALA A 116 -9.68 3.87 -5.85
N SER A 117 -10.85 3.70 -6.47
CA SER A 117 -12.15 4.03 -5.88
C SER A 117 -12.34 3.15 -4.65
N MET A 118 -12.07 3.71 -3.47
CA MET A 118 -12.45 3.11 -2.21
C MET A 118 -13.87 3.57 -1.89
N PRO A 119 -14.77 2.68 -1.45
CA PRO A 119 -16.03 3.10 -0.88
C PRO A 119 -15.71 3.88 0.40
N LEU A 120 -15.63 5.21 0.28
CA LEU A 120 -15.57 6.12 1.41
C LEU A 120 -16.98 6.17 1.98
N THR A 121 -17.24 5.23 2.88
CA THR A 121 -18.55 5.09 3.50
C THR A 121 -18.81 6.29 4.42
N GLU A 122 -19.60 7.26 3.95
CA GLU A 122 -20.81 7.56 4.71
C GLU A 122 -21.81 6.47 4.37
N VAL A 123 -22.20 5.66 5.36
CA VAL A 123 -23.48 4.94 5.26
C VAL A 123 -24.51 6.05 5.46
N ALA A 124 -25.00 6.63 4.37
CA ALA A 124 -26.25 7.37 4.43
C ALA A 124 -27.34 6.32 4.71
N GLU A 125 -27.72 6.22 5.98
CA GLU A 125 -28.98 5.59 6.39
C GLU A 125 -30.17 6.45 5.94
#